data_AF-A0A939HRW2-F1
#
_entry.id   AF-A0A939HRW2-F1
#
_cell.length_a   1.000
_cell.length_b   1.000
_cell.length_c   1.000
_cell.angle_alpha   90.00
_cell.angle_beta   90.00
_cell.angle_gamma   90.00
#
_symmetry.space_group_name_H-M   'P 1'
#
loop_
_entity.id
_entity.type
_entity.pdbx_description
1 polymer ?
#
loop_
_entity_poly.entity_id
_entity_poly.type
_entity_poly.pdbx_seq_one_letter_code
_entity_poly.pdbx_strand_id
1 'polypeptide(L)'
;MNVNFEPKILKQLAKRGWTVAMVQATINNPYRTVATNDTKIFVRSRSVAPAIGNRNNDPATAYINQDNSYVVRNDNTGTVVQISNRNDSNWKSPF
;
A
#
# COMPACT_ATOMS: atom_id res chain seq x y z
N MET A 1 4.12 -4.68 18.07
CA MET A 1 4.84 -3.83 17.09
C MET A 1 3.86 -2.80 16.55
N ASN A 2 4.29 -1.55 16.36
CA ASN A 2 3.45 -0.51 15.78
C ASN A 2 3.61 -0.52 14.26
N VAL A 3 2.51 -0.51 13.51
CA VAL A 3 2.54 -0.33 12.05
C VAL A 3 2.71 1.15 11.74
N ASN A 4 3.71 1.47 10.92
CA ASN A 4 3.89 2.82 10.38
C ASN A 4 3.06 2.97 9.12
N PHE A 5 2.43 4.14 8.95
CA PHE A 5 1.57 4.43 7.81
C PHE A 5 2.01 5.73 7.14
N GLU A 6 1.90 5.79 5.81
CA GLU A 6 1.94 7.08 5.15
C GLU A 6 0.76 7.95 5.58
N PRO A 7 0.92 9.29 5.67
CA PRO A 7 -0.16 10.19 6.06
C PRO A 7 -1.42 10.05 5.18
N LYS A 8 -1.26 9.75 3.89
CA LYS A 8 -2.38 9.51 2.97
C LYS A 8 -3.17 8.26 3.35
N ILE A 9 -2.48 7.21 3.83
CA ILE A 9 -3.09 5.92 4.15
C ILE A 9 -3.89 6.02 5.45
N LEU A 10 -3.38 6.74 6.45
CA LEU A 10 -4.15 7.01 7.68
C LEU A 10 -5.52 7.62 7.39
N LYS A 11 -5.59 8.56 6.44
CA LYS A 11 -6.86 9.18 6.00
C LYS A 11 -7.77 8.25 5.21
N GLN A 12 -7.23 7.17 4.65
CA GLN A 12 -7.96 6.22 3.81
C GLN A 12 -8.47 5.02 4.59
N LEU A 13 -7.88 4.67 5.75
CA LEU A 13 -8.22 3.47 6.52
C LEU A 13 -9.73 3.28 6.69
N ALA A 14 -10.37 4.18 7.44
CA ALA A 14 -11.80 4.08 7.73
C ALA A 14 -12.65 4.11 6.45
N LYS A 15 -12.30 4.98 5.48
CA LYS A 15 -13.01 5.11 4.21
C LYS A 15 -12.97 3.83 3.37
N ARG A 16 -11.88 3.07 3.47
CA ARG A 16 -11.63 1.83 2.73
C ARG A 16 -11.95 0.57 3.54
N GLY A 17 -12.61 0.69 4.69
CA GLY A 17 -13.02 -0.45 5.51
C GLY A 17 -11.87 -1.12 6.27
N TRP A 18 -10.83 -0.35 6.63
CA TRP A 18 -9.67 -0.83 7.39
C TRP A 18 -9.57 -0.19 8.77
N THR A 19 -9.12 -0.98 9.73
CA THR A 19 -8.59 -0.50 11.02
C THR A 19 -7.09 -0.77 11.07
N VAL A 20 -6.37 -0.09 11.98
CA VAL A 20 -4.94 -0.36 12.21
C VAL A 20 -4.72 -1.83 12.61
N ALA A 21 -5.61 -2.38 13.44
CA ALA A 21 -5.56 -3.78 13.86
C ALA A 21 -5.71 -4.76 12.68
N MET A 22 -6.65 -4.49 11.76
CA MET A 22 -6.83 -5.30 10.56
C MET A 22 -5.59 -5.27 9.66
N VAL A 23 -5.00 -4.09 9.46
CA VAL A 23 -3.76 -3.97 8.68
C VAL A 23 -2.63 -4.78 9.33
N GLN A 24 -2.46 -4.65 10.65
CA GLN A 24 -1.45 -5.41 11.38
C GLN A 24 -1.69 -6.93 11.27
N ALA A 25 -2.95 -7.37 11.37
CA ALA A 25 -3.31 -8.78 11.21
C ALA A 25 -2.99 -9.30 9.81
N THR A 26 -3.29 -8.52 8.76
CA THR A 26 -2.97 -8.87 7.36
C THR A 26 -1.46 -8.99 7.14
N ILE A 27 -0.65 -8.13 7.75
CA ILE A 27 0.82 -8.23 7.67
C ILE A 27 1.34 -9.46 8.41
N ASN A 28 0.78 -9.78 9.58
CA ASN A 28 1.25 -10.87 10.43
C ASN A 28 0.85 -12.26 9.93
N ASN A 29 -0.34 -12.37 9.33
CA ASN A 29 -0.90 -13.63 8.87
C ASN A 29 -1.56 -13.48 7.49
N PRO A 30 -0.78 -13.17 6.44
CA PRO A 30 -1.30 -13.11 5.09
C PRO A 30 -1.67 -14.51 4.59
N TYR A 31 -2.61 -14.60 3.67
CA TYR A 31 -2.83 -15.83 2.90
C TYR A 31 -1.66 -16.09 1.92
N ARG A 32 -1.19 -15.02 1.26
CA ARG A 32 0.02 -15.05 0.43
C ARG A 32 0.68 -13.67 0.40
N THR A 33 1.94 -13.64 -0.02
CA THR A 33 2.68 -12.40 -0.28
C THR A 33 3.10 -12.31 -1.74
N VAL A 34 3.27 -11.08 -2.24
CA VAL A 34 3.80 -10.79 -3.57
C VAL A 34 4.84 -9.69 -3.47
N ALA A 35 6.02 -9.92 -4.05
CA ALA A 35 7.03 -8.88 -4.20
C ALA A 35 6.55 -7.84 -5.23
N THR A 36 6.67 -6.57 -4.87
CA THR A 36 6.28 -5.42 -5.69
C THR A 36 7.25 -4.27 -5.43
N ASN A 37 6.95 -3.08 -5.95
CA ASN A 37 7.71 -1.87 -5.67
C ASN A 37 6.77 -0.74 -5.22
N ASP A 38 7.21 0.04 -4.25
CA ASP A 38 6.58 1.31 -3.90
C ASP A 38 7.01 2.38 -4.91
N THR A 39 6.34 2.41 -6.06
CA THR A 39 6.59 3.42 -7.08
C THR A 39 5.93 4.75 -6.69
N LYS A 40 6.63 5.57 -5.89
CA LYS A 40 6.22 6.96 -5.68
C LYS A 40 6.55 7.75 -6.93
N ILE A 41 5.53 8.14 -7.70
CA ILE A 41 5.73 9.19 -8.68
C ILE A 41 5.80 10.51 -7.92
N PHE A 42 6.99 11.10 -7.78
CA PHE A 42 7.13 12.50 -7.37
C PHE A 42 6.62 13.40 -8.50
N VAL A 43 5.30 13.52 -8.69
CA VAL A 43 4.75 14.61 -9.50
C VAL A 43 4.71 15.85 -8.61
N ARG A 44 5.87 16.44 -8.30
CA ARG A 44 5.89 17.84 -7.87
C ARG A 44 5.62 18.67 -9.13
N SER A 45 4.37 19.08 -9.28
CA SER A 45 3.81 19.88 -10.38
C SER A 45 3.49 19.13 -11.67
N ARG A 46 2.25 19.32 -12.13
CA ARG A 46 1.67 18.87 -13.41
C ARG A 46 2.29 19.54 -14.65
N SER A 47 3.47 20.17 -14.49
CA SER A 47 4.06 21.10 -15.45
C SER A 47 5.56 20.89 -15.66
N VAL A 48 6.09 19.70 -15.39
CA VAL A 48 7.44 19.35 -15.82
C VAL A 48 7.33 18.08 -16.66
N ALA A 49 7.78 18.17 -17.90
CA ALA A 49 8.00 17.02 -18.79
C ALA A 49 8.70 15.89 -18.02
N PRO A 50 8.52 14.60 -18.38
CA PRO A 50 8.98 13.49 -17.58
C PRO A 50 10.51 13.56 -17.45
N ALA A 51 10.99 14.17 -16.38
CA ALA A 51 12.37 14.09 -15.98
C ALA A 51 12.57 12.62 -15.63
N ILE A 52 13.19 11.91 -16.57
CA ILE A 52 13.81 10.61 -16.36
C ILE A 52 14.54 10.70 -15.01
N GLY A 53 14.06 9.99 -13.98
CA GLY A 53 14.90 9.73 -12.80
C GLY A 53 14.44 10.18 -11.42
N ASN A 54 13.15 10.40 -11.12
CA ASN A 54 12.70 10.53 -9.72
C ASN A 54 11.52 9.61 -9.38
N ARG A 55 11.63 8.33 -9.76
CA ARG A 55 10.80 7.27 -9.17
C ARG A 55 11.61 6.69 -8.02
N ASN A 56 11.18 6.90 -6.76
CA ASN A 56 11.57 5.93 -5.75
C ASN A 56 10.96 4.61 -6.20
N ASN A 57 11.81 3.65 -6.51
CA ASN A 57 11.42 2.28 -6.84
C ASN A 57 11.92 1.40 -5.69
N ASP A 58 11.43 1.71 -4.49
CA ASP A 58 11.82 0.97 -3.29
C ASP A 58 11.13 -0.41 -3.33
N PRO A 59 11.83 -1.49 -2.95
CA PRO A 59 11.21 -2.80 -2.80
C PRO A 59 10.06 -2.72 -1.79
N ALA A 60 8.99 -3.44 -2.10
CA ALA A 60 7.83 -3.53 -1.24
C ALA A 60 7.21 -4.92 -1.30
N THR A 61 6.54 -5.29 -0.22
CA THR A 61 5.79 -6.54 -0.14
C THR A 61 4.29 -6.26 -0.04
N ALA A 62 3.52 -6.90 -0.90
CA ALA A 62 2.06 -6.97 -0.79
C ALA A 62 1.68 -8.18 0.07
N TYR A 63 0.88 -7.94 1.11
CA TYR A 63 0.30 -8.93 2.01
C TYR A 63 -1.18 -9.06 1.67
N ILE A 64 -1.60 -10.26 1.27
CA ILE A 64 -2.90 -10.49 0.63
C ILE A 64 -3.69 -11.48 1.47
N ASN A 65 -4.94 -11.13 1.79
CA ASN A 65 -5.90 -11.99 2.48
C ASN A 65 -6.60 -12.93 1.49
N GLN A 66 -7.32 -13.94 2.01
CA GLN A 66 -8.09 -14.89 1.19
C GLN A 66 -9.19 -14.22 0.35
N ASP A 67 -9.74 -13.09 0.82
CA ASP A 67 -10.74 -12.29 0.12
C ASP A 67 -10.14 -11.33 -0.93
N ASN A 68 -8.84 -11.46 -1.23
CA ASN A 68 -8.04 -10.58 -2.09
C ASN A 68 -7.91 -9.13 -1.59
N SER A 69 -8.36 -8.80 -0.38
CA SER A 69 -7.98 -7.54 0.26
C SER A 69 -6.49 -7.55 0.59
N TYR A 70 -5.83 -6.40 0.49
CA TYR A 70 -4.38 -6.35 0.61
C TYR A 70 -3.85 -5.09 1.27
N VAL A 71 -2.62 -5.22 1.78
CA VAL A 71 -1.78 -4.17 2.34
C VAL A 71 -0.42 -4.23 1.65
N VAL A 72 0.11 -3.09 1.18
CA VAL A 72 1.48 -3.00 0.66
C VAL A 72 2.35 -2.26 1.65
N ARG A 73 3.47 -2.87 2.02
CA ARG A 73 4.48 -2.32 2.93
C ARG A 73 5.78 -2.12 2.18
N ASN A 74 6.33 -0.92 2.26
CA ASN A 74 7.66 -0.62 1.75
C ASN A 74 8.71 -1.32 2.64
N ASP A 75 9.59 -2.11 2.03
CA ASP A 75 10.49 -3.01 2.76
C ASP A 75 11.64 -2.23 3.43
N ASN A 76 12.09 -1.12 2.83
CA ASN A 76 13.15 -0.27 3.37
C ASN A 76 12.72 0.47 4.64
N THR A 77 11.48 0.98 4.66
CA THR A 77 10.98 1.84 5.74
C THR A 77 10.03 1.13 6.70
N GLY A 78 9.55 -0.06 6.33
CA GLY A 78 8.49 -0.77 7.03
C GLY A 78 7.15 -0.02 7.04
N THR A 79 6.96 0.99 6.18
CA THR A 79 5.76 1.84 6.15
C THR A 79 4.70 1.26 5.22
N VAL A 80 3.43 1.33 5.62
CA VAL A 80 2.30 0.98 4.76
C VAL A 80 2.02 2.11 3.76
N VAL A 81 2.13 1.78 2.48
CA VAL A 81 2.10 2.72 1.35
C VAL A 81 0.85 2.56 0.47
N GLN A 82 0.16 1.42 0.58
CA GLN A 82 -1.10 1.15 -0.10
C GLN A 82 -1.96 0.17 0.70
N ILE A 83 -3.28 0.34 0.61
CA ILE A 83 -4.28 -0.61 1.08
C ILE A 83 -5.37 -0.75 0.01
N SER A 84 -5.94 -1.94 -0.17
CA SER A 84 -7.11 -2.12 -1.06
C SER A 84 -8.33 -1.36 -0.52
N ASN A 85 -9.36 -1.19 -1.35
CA ASN A 85 -10.64 -0.67 -0.88
C ASN A 85 -11.61 -1.82 -0.58
N ARG A 86 -11.81 -2.17 0.70
CA ARG A 86 -12.71 -3.27 1.11
C ARG A 86 -14.19 -2.92 1.00
N ASN A 87 -14.50 -1.63 0.95
CA ASN A 87 -15.87 -1.13 0.80
C ASN A 87 -16.29 -0.99 -0.68
N ASP A 88 -15.38 -1.25 -1.62
CA ASP A 88 -15.67 -1.21 -3.05
C ASP A 88 -15.65 -2.64 -3.60
N SER A 89 -16.85 -3.18 -3.85
CA SER A 89 -17.02 -4.53 -4.40
C SER A 89 -16.46 -4.70 -5.82
N ASN A 90 -16.22 -3.59 -6.54
CA ASN A 90 -15.64 -3.61 -7.87
C ASN A 90 -14.11 -3.40 -7.86
N TRP A 91 -13.49 -3.31 -6.67
CA TRP A 91 -12.05 -3.14 -6.54
C TRP A 91 -11.31 -4.31 -7.18
N LYS A 92 -10.50 -4.02 -8.20
CA LYS A 92 -9.64 -5.01 -8.84
C LYS A 92 -8.28 -5.00 -8.18
N SER A 93 -7.99 -6.07 -7.44
CA SER A 93 -6.63 -6.30 -6.92
C SER A 93 -5.64 -6.35 -8.09
N PRO A 94 -4.51 -5.61 -8.02
CA PRO A 94 -3.42 -5.74 -8.99
C PRO A 94 -2.55 -6.99 -8.72
N PHE A 95 -2.90 -7.79 -7.71
CA PHE A 95 -2.17 -8.98 -7.26
C PHE A 95 -3.05 -10.23 -7.25
#